data_AF-A0A958F3E6-F1
#
_entry.id   AF-A0A958F3E6-F1
#
_cell.length_a   1.000
_cell.length_b   1.000
_cell.length_c   1.000
_cell.angle_alpha   90.00
_cell.angle_beta   90.00
_cell.angle_gamma   90.00
#
_symmetry.space_group_name_H-M   'P 1'
#
loop_
_entity.id
_entity.type
_entity.pdbx_description
1 polymer ?
#
loop_
_entity_poly.entity_id
_entity_poly.type
_entity_poly.pdbx_seq_one_letter_code
_entity_poly.pdbx_strand_id
1 'polypeptide(L)'
;RYPQYYPLVKRLYFGMRMRNVLNRADQLVAVSKSTAAAICGEFPELAQKISVGYPGTDHFNSVANGAAPIANGKPQAPFILAVNTFEIRKNIPFIIRLFEHLKRELRLPHQLMLVGQPANDFRRVMNCVAQSPFKNEITVTNWISNEKLVECYRHCDFFINASAYEGFGFTPFEAISSGCPVFLFKNNTVAEIFGDHPYVIDNYDVESWKTIIDLAIRSGFAEKIICRANQPSHLATRRRNRDAAHSPNHFNKGKQFCIIRKFWQRSIWRIILRAHTVRIRCFATCACPSSG
;
A
#
# COMPACT_ATOMS: atom_id res chain seq x y z
N ARG A 1 -17.38 2.75 7.43
CA ARG A 1 -16.59 4.02 7.34
C ARG A 1 -16.78 4.86 6.04
N TYR A 2 -16.62 4.37 4.79
CA TYR A 2 -16.82 5.21 3.57
C TYR A 2 -17.80 4.61 2.55
N PRO A 3 -19.10 4.52 2.89
CA PRO A 3 -20.11 3.94 2.01
C PRO A 3 -20.27 4.68 0.67
N GLN A 4 -20.04 5.98 0.63
CA GLN A 4 -20.22 6.84 -0.55
C GLN A 4 -19.30 6.46 -1.73
N TYR A 5 -18.21 5.72 -1.48
CA TYR A 5 -17.28 5.29 -2.53
C TYR A 5 -17.68 3.95 -3.19
N TYR A 6 -18.75 3.30 -2.73
CA TYR A 6 -19.19 2.01 -3.22
C TYR A 6 -20.64 2.03 -3.72
N PRO A 7 -20.95 1.39 -4.86
CA PRO A 7 -22.32 1.22 -5.32
C PRO A 7 -23.21 0.53 -4.28
N LEU A 8 -24.50 0.90 -4.23
CA LEU A 8 -25.48 0.40 -3.26
C LEU A 8 -25.53 -1.13 -3.21
N VAL A 9 -25.55 -1.79 -4.36
CA VAL A 9 -25.55 -3.26 -4.48
C VAL A 9 -24.33 -3.88 -3.80
N LYS A 10 -23.15 -3.26 -3.97
CA LYS A 10 -21.90 -3.74 -3.36
C LYS A 10 -21.94 -3.57 -1.85
N ARG A 11 -22.53 -2.48 -1.36
CA ARG A 11 -22.74 -2.22 0.08
C ARG A 11 -23.68 -3.24 0.70
N LEU A 12 -24.81 -3.54 0.05
CA LEU A 12 -25.77 -4.54 0.52
C LEU A 12 -25.17 -5.94 0.53
N TYR A 13 -24.50 -6.33 -0.56
CA TYR A 13 -23.80 -7.60 -0.67
C TYR A 13 -22.74 -7.78 0.42
N PHE A 14 -21.86 -6.79 0.60
CA PHE A 14 -20.85 -6.86 1.65
C PHE A 14 -21.46 -6.78 3.04
N GLY A 15 -22.50 -5.97 3.26
CA GLY A 15 -23.18 -5.87 4.56
C GLY A 15 -23.73 -7.22 5.02
N MET A 16 -24.42 -7.94 4.13
CA MET A 16 -24.99 -9.25 4.46
C MET A 16 -23.93 -10.35 4.58
N ARG A 17 -22.95 -10.39 3.65
CA ARG A 17 -22.01 -11.52 3.57
C ARG A 17 -20.81 -11.35 4.49
N MET A 18 -20.33 -10.13 4.69
CA MET A 18 -19.14 -9.87 5.50
C MET A 18 -19.36 -10.22 6.96
N ARG A 19 -20.54 -9.88 7.53
CA ARG A 19 -20.85 -10.23 8.93
C ARG A 19 -20.79 -11.73 9.17
N ASN A 20 -21.34 -12.52 8.25
CA ASN A 20 -21.30 -13.98 8.32
C ASN A 20 -19.88 -14.54 8.20
N VAL A 21 -19.06 -14.00 7.31
CA VAL A 21 -17.65 -14.42 7.15
C VAL A 21 -16.85 -14.09 8.40
N LEU A 22 -17.01 -12.87 8.93
CA LEU A 22 -16.29 -12.40 10.10
C LEU A 22 -16.67 -13.19 11.36
N ASN A 23 -17.96 -13.49 11.56
CA ASN A 23 -18.43 -14.26 12.72
C ASN A 23 -17.92 -15.71 12.69
N ARG A 24 -17.84 -16.32 11.50
CA ARG A 24 -17.36 -17.70 11.31
C ARG A 24 -15.85 -17.85 11.41
N ALA A 25 -15.08 -16.78 11.29
CA ALA A 25 -13.64 -16.87 11.39
C ALA A 25 -13.21 -17.24 12.82
N ASP A 26 -12.21 -18.12 12.92
CA ASP A 26 -11.56 -18.48 14.18
C ASP A 26 -10.69 -17.31 14.68
N GLN A 27 -10.00 -16.65 13.75
CA GLN A 27 -9.12 -15.52 14.01
C GLN A 27 -9.13 -14.56 12.82
N LEU A 28 -9.04 -13.27 13.11
CA LEU A 28 -8.95 -12.19 12.14
C LEU A 28 -7.58 -11.51 12.28
N VAL A 29 -6.82 -11.46 11.18
CA VAL A 29 -5.53 -10.76 11.18
C VAL A 29 -5.69 -9.42 10.45
N ALA A 30 -5.63 -8.33 11.20
CA ALA A 30 -5.65 -6.97 10.69
C ALA A 30 -4.23 -6.52 10.32
N VAL A 31 -4.11 -5.82 9.19
CA VAL A 31 -2.81 -5.34 8.68
C VAL A 31 -2.26 -4.11 9.42
N SER A 32 -3.07 -3.50 10.28
CA SER A 32 -2.69 -2.34 11.12
C SER A 32 -3.62 -2.22 12.32
N LYS A 33 -3.18 -1.55 13.39
CA LYS A 33 -4.05 -1.20 14.53
C LYS A 33 -5.19 -0.30 14.08
N SER A 34 -4.95 0.59 13.13
CA SER A 34 -5.96 1.44 12.50
C SER A 34 -7.05 0.61 11.81
N THR A 35 -6.66 -0.46 11.11
CA THR A 35 -7.61 -1.41 10.52
C THR A 35 -8.34 -2.20 11.60
N ALA A 36 -7.64 -2.68 12.62
CA ALA A 36 -8.25 -3.40 13.75
C ALA A 36 -9.30 -2.53 14.47
N ALA A 37 -8.95 -1.30 14.83
CA ALA A 37 -9.84 -0.35 15.48
C ALA A 37 -11.05 -0.01 14.60
N ALA A 38 -10.86 0.14 13.28
CA ALA A 38 -11.97 0.35 12.35
C ALA A 38 -12.92 -0.86 12.28
N ILE A 39 -12.40 -2.09 12.36
CA ILE A 39 -13.24 -3.29 12.42
C ILE A 39 -13.97 -3.37 13.76
N CYS A 40 -13.27 -3.18 14.89
CA CYS A 40 -13.87 -3.21 16.22
C CYS A 40 -14.94 -2.13 16.42
N GLY A 41 -14.76 -0.95 15.82
CA GLY A 41 -15.76 0.13 15.89
C GLY A 41 -17.07 -0.21 15.16
N GLU A 42 -17.02 -1.05 14.13
CA GLU A 42 -18.20 -1.47 13.35
C GLU A 42 -18.76 -2.83 13.83
N PHE A 43 -17.90 -3.68 14.39
CA PHE A 43 -18.21 -5.02 14.89
C PHE A 43 -17.52 -5.28 16.25
N PRO A 44 -18.03 -4.69 17.34
CA PRO A 44 -17.42 -4.81 18.67
C PRO A 44 -17.31 -6.28 19.13
N GLU A 45 -18.22 -7.14 18.70
CA GLU A 45 -18.25 -8.57 19.02
C GLU A 45 -17.02 -9.35 18.54
N LEU A 46 -16.26 -8.78 17.59
CA LEU A 46 -15.09 -9.43 17.00
C LEU A 46 -13.78 -9.08 17.70
N ALA A 47 -13.78 -8.16 18.67
CA ALA A 47 -12.56 -7.63 19.27
C ALA A 47 -11.61 -8.72 19.79
N GLN A 48 -12.15 -9.77 20.42
CA GLN A 48 -11.36 -10.88 20.98
C GLN A 48 -10.71 -11.77 19.91
N LYS A 49 -11.22 -11.75 18.68
CA LYS A 49 -10.71 -12.57 17.56
C LYS A 49 -9.68 -11.83 16.71
N ILE A 50 -9.48 -10.53 16.92
CA ILE A 50 -8.64 -9.69 16.08
C ILE A 50 -7.22 -9.60 16.64
N SER A 51 -6.24 -9.96 15.82
CA SER A 51 -4.82 -9.72 16.07
C SER A 51 -4.24 -8.82 14.99
N VAL A 52 -3.24 -8.01 15.33
CA VAL A 52 -2.53 -7.16 14.35
C VAL A 52 -1.27 -7.87 13.87
N GLY A 53 -1.14 -7.99 12.55
CA GLY A 53 0.06 -8.48 11.90
C GLY A 53 0.48 -7.51 10.80
N TYR A 54 1.58 -6.79 11.01
CA TYR A 54 2.12 -5.85 10.03
C TYR A 54 2.72 -6.62 8.84
N PRO A 55 2.29 -6.33 7.60
CA PRO A 55 2.91 -6.90 6.41
C PRO A 55 4.38 -6.46 6.27
N GLY A 56 5.25 -7.39 5.88
CA GLY A 56 6.61 -7.08 5.41
C GLY A 56 6.62 -6.61 3.95
N THR A 57 7.82 -6.31 3.43
CA THR A 57 8.06 -5.88 2.04
C THR A 57 8.72 -6.91 1.15
N ASP A 58 8.67 -8.20 1.50
CA ASP A 58 9.35 -9.24 0.72
C ASP A 58 8.93 -9.28 -0.76
N HIS A 59 7.69 -8.88 -1.08
CA HIS A 59 7.20 -8.77 -2.45
C HIS A 59 7.89 -7.66 -3.27
N PHE A 60 8.45 -6.66 -2.58
CA PHE A 60 9.15 -5.53 -3.18
C PHE A 60 10.67 -5.68 -3.06
N ASN A 61 11.18 -6.11 -1.90
CA ASN A 61 12.60 -6.26 -1.62
C ASN A 61 13.27 -7.30 -2.52
N SER A 62 12.57 -8.39 -2.85
CA SER A 62 13.08 -9.40 -3.79
C SER A 62 13.32 -8.80 -5.17
N VAL A 63 12.42 -7.96 -5.65
CA VAL A 63 12.54 -7.24 -6.91
C VAL A 63 13.60 -6.15 -6.81
N ALA A 64 13.63 -5.38 -5.72
CA ALA A 64 14.62 -4.32 -5.52
C ALA A 64 16.06 -4.87 -5.48
N ASN A 65 16.29 -5.97 -4.78
CA ASN A 65 17.62 -6.58 -4.67
C ASN A 65 18.07 -7.28 -5.96
N GLY A 66 17.12 -7.79 -6.77
CA GLY A 66 17.41 -8.44 -8.05
C GLY A 66 17.41 -7.51 -9.26
N ALA A 67 16.86 -6.31 -9.14
CA ALA A 67 16.82 -5.33 -10.21
C ALA A 67 18.22 -4.76 -10.46
N ALA A 68 18.87 -5.24 -11.51
CA ALA A 68 20.02 -4.56 -12.11
C ALA A 68 19.58 -3.12 -12.47
N PRO A 69 20.44 -2.09 -12.26
CA PRO A 69 20.15 -0.76 -12.76
C PRO A 69 19.86 -0.87 -14.26
N ILE A 70 18.69 -0.44 -14.75
CA ILE A 70 18.49 -0.40 -16.19
C ILE A 70 19.58 0.50 -16.80
N ALA A 71 20.27 -0.05 -17.80
CA ALA A 71 21.35 0.60 -18.53
C ALA A 71 20.89 1.86 -19.30
N ASN A 72 19.59 2.15 -19.32
CA ASN A 72 19.01 3.29 -20.00
C ASN A 72 18.84 4.46 -19.04
N GLY A 73 19.80 5.39 -19.12
CA GLY A 73 19.74 6.82 -18.82
C GLY A 73 18.87 7.29 -17.66
N LYS A 74 19.48 8.04 -16.74
CA LYS A 74 18.74 8.92 -15.80
C LYS A 74 17.58 9.61 -16.53
N PRO A 75 16.40 9.77 -15.88
CA PRO A 75 15.29 10.53 -16.45
C PRO A 75 15.79 11.87 -17.00
N GLN A 76 15.29 12.28 -18.16
CA GLN A 76 15.72 13.53 -18.80
C GLN A 76 15.42 14.77 -17.93
N ALA A 77 14.43 14.69 -17.04
CA ALA A 77 14.08 15.73 -16.08
C ALA A 77 13.82 15.09 -14.70
N PRO A 78 14.12 15.81 -13.60
CA PRO A 78 13.75 15.35 -12.27
C PRO A 78 12.22 15.22 -12.18
N PHE A 79 11.72 14.33 -11.34
CA PHE A 79 10.29 14.09 -11.26
C PHE A 79 9.79 13.81 -9.85
N ILE A 80 8.54 14.20 -9.63
CA ILE A 80 7.75 13.95 -8.45
C ILE A 80 6.87 12.73 -8.74
N LEU A 81 6.87 11.76 -7.84
CA LEU A 81 6.15 10.50 -8.03
C LEU A 81 4.91 10.41 -7.15
N ALA A 82 3.79 9.94 -7.71
CA ALA A 82 2.64 9.47 -6.95
C ALA A 82 2.14 8.14 -7.50
N VAL A 83 2.09 7.12 -6.64
CA VAL A 83 1.72 5.74 -7.01
C VAL A 83 0.43 5.35 -6.30
N ASN A 84 -0.67 5.32 -7.05
CA ASN A 84 -2.00 5.08 -6.54
C ASN A 84 -2.95 4.59 -7.63
N THR A 85 -3.82 3.63 -7.31
CA THR A 85 -5.06 3.46 -8.07
C THR A 85 -5.87 4.77 -8.06
N PHE A 86 -6.45 5.17 -9.19
CA PHE A 86 -7.23 6.42 -9.32
C PHE A 86 -8.60 6.33 -8.65
N GLU A 87 -8.59 6.24 -7.31
CA GLU A 87 -9.76 6.23 -6.43
C GLU A 87 -9.93 7.57 -5.70
N ILE A 88 -11.18 7.96 -5.41
CA ILE A 88 -11.51 9.25 -4.77
C ILE A 88 -10.72 9.48 -3.47
N ARG A 89 -10.56 8.42 -2.66
CA ARG A 89 -9.85 8.47 -1.37
C ARG A 89 -8.35 8.78 -1.48
N LYS A 90 -7.76 8.62 -2.67
CA LYS A 90 -6.33 8.87 -2.93
C LYS A 90 -6.03 10.34 -3.18
N ASN A 91 -7.09 11.13 -3.43
CA ASN A 91 -7.04 12.58 -3.60
C ASN A 91 -5.99 13.04 -4.63
N ILE A 92 -5.88 12.33 -5.75
CA ILE A 92 -4.98 12.71 -6.85
C ILE A 92 -5.21 14.14 -7.37
N PRO A 93 -6.46 14.67 -7.41
CA PRO A 93 -6.68 16.08 -7.72
C PRO A 93 -5.94 17.06 -6.80
N PHE A 94 -5.76 16.73 -5.52
CA PHE A 94 -4.93 17.54 -4.61
C PHE A 94 -3.46 17.51 -5.02
N ILE A 95 -2.92 16.35 -5.38
CA ILE A 95 -1.53 16.20 -5.84
C ILE A 95 -1.29 17.07 -7.09
N ILE A 96 -2.24 17.09 -8.03
CA ILE A 96 -2.14 17.95 -9.23
C ILE A 96 -2.13 19.43 -8.85
N ARG A 97 -3.05 19.88 -7.97
CA ARG A 97 -3.05 21.29 -7.50
C ARG A 97 -1.77 21.66 -6.77
N LEU A 98 -1.26 20.77 -5.93
CA LEU A 98 0.01 20.97 -5.23
C LEU A 98 1.16 21.09 -6.23
N PHE A 99 1.21 20.23 -7.24
CA PHE A 99 2.21 20.31 -8.31
C PHE A 99 2.15 21.65 -9.04
N GLU A 100 0.96 22.11 -9.46
CA GLU A 100 0.81 23.42 -10.09
C GLU A 100 1.35 24.55 -9.23
N HIS A 101 1.12 24.47 -7.93
CA HIS A 101 1.57 25.46 -6.97
C HIS A 101 3.09 25.47 -6.81
N LEU A 102 3.69 24.30 -6.68
CA LEU A 102 5.15 24.14 -6.64
C LEU A 102 5.81 24.68 -7.92
N LYS A 103 5.19 24.44 -9.09
CA LYS A 103 5.67 24.96 -10.38
C LYS A 103 5.61 26.49 -10.46
N ARG A 104 4.54 27.12 -9.96
CA ARG A 104 4.41 28.59 -9.99
C ARG A 104 5.32 29.28 -8.98
N GLU A 105 5.29 28.82 -7.74
CA GLU A 105 5.91 29.51 -6.61
C GLU A 105 7.40 29.19 -6.45
N LEU A 106 7.77 27.92 -6.63
CA LEU A 106 9.16 27.46 -6.47
C LEU A 106 9.90 27.29 -7.80
N ARG A 107 9.20 27.43 -8.93
CA ARG A 107 9.74 27.26 -10.30
C ARG A 107 10.48 25.95 -10.49
N LEU A 108 9.97 24.88 -9.87
CA LEU A 108 10.60 23.56 -9.95
C LEU A 108 10.74 23.09 -11.40
N PRO A 109 11.91 22.54 -11.81
CA PRO A 109 12.08 21.93 -13.14
C PRO A 109 11.38 20.57 -13.25
N HIS A 110 10.78 20.09 -12.17
CA HIS A 110 10.23 18.75 -12.05
C HIS A 110 9.01 18.50 -12.93
N GLN A 111 8.91 17.27 -13.42
CA GLN A 111 7.67 16.69 -13.95
C GLN A 111 6.88 15.99 -12.84
N LEU A 112 5.58 15.78 -13.04
CA LEU A 112 4.73 14.96 -12.19
C LEU A 112 4.43 13.63 -12.86
N MET A 113 4.83 12.51 -12.25
CA MET A 113 4.48 11.17 -12.70
C MET A 113 3.41 10.55 -11.81
N LEU A 114 2.23 10.34 -12.39
CA LEU A 114 1.11 9.64 -11.77
C LEU A 114 1.08 8.19 -12.27
N VAL A 115 1.30 7.23 -11.37
CA VAL A 115 1.33 5.80 -11.70
C VAL A 115 0.14 5.10 -11.06
N GLY A 116 -0.66 4.40 -11.85
CA GLY A 116 -1.64 3.47 -11.30
C GLY A 116 -2.78 3.08 -12.23
N GLN A 117 -3.67 2.22 -11.72
CA GLN A 117 -4.80 1.73 -12.50
C GLN A 117 -5.99 2.70 -12.45
N PRO A 118 -6.69 2.93 -13.58
CA PRO A 118 -7.97 3.65 -13.60
C PRO A 118 -9.00 3.03 -12.65
N ALA A 119 -9.69 3.86 -11.87
CA ALA A 119 -10.80 3.46 -11.03
C ALA A 119 -11.87 4.57 -10.96
N ASN A 120 -12.61 4.66 -9.85
CA ASN A 120 -13.81 5.49 -9.74
C ASN A 120 -13.56 7.01 -9.83
N ASP A 121 -12.31 7.47 -9.78
CA ASP A 121 -11.95 8.89 -9.86
C ASP A 121 -11.20 9.27 -11.15
N PHE A 122 -10.94 8.30 -12.03
CA PHE A 122 -10.06 8.48 -13.18
C PHE A 122 -10.49 9.64 -14.10
N ARG A 123 -11.79 9.76 -14.39
CA ARG A 123 -12.33 10.84 -15.23
C ARG A 123 -12.06 12.22 -14.62
N ARG A 124 -12.26 12.38 -13.31
CA ARG A 124 -12.00 13.64 -12.61
C ARG A 124 -10.52 13.97 -12.65
N VAL A 125 -9.65 12.98 -12.43
CA VAL A 125 -8.20 13.14 -12.51
C VAL A 125 -7.76 13.61 -13.89
N MET A 126 -8.21 12.95 -14.95
CA MET A 126 -7.86 13.34 -16.33
C MET A 126 -8.36 14.74 -16.69
N ASN A 127 -9.54 15.15 -16.18
CA ASN A 127 -10.02 16.52 -16.35
C ASN A 127 -9.10 17.53 -15.63
N CYS A 128 -8.66 17.24 -14.41
CA CYS A 128 -7.70 18.09 -13.70
C CYS A 128 -6.37 18.20 -14.46
N VAL A 129 -5.86 17.10 -15.02
CA VAL A 129 -4.65 17.11 -15.86
C VAL A 129 -4.86 17.99 -17.10
N ALA A 130 -5.97 17.82 -17.81
CA ALA A 130 -6.26 18.57 -19.03
C ALA A 130 -6.42 20.09 -18.81
N GLN A 131 -6.94 20.48 -17.65
CA GLN A 131 -7.13 21.87 -17.23
C GLN A 131 -5.87 22.50 -16.64
N SER A 132 -4.87 21.70 -16.29
CA SER A 132 -3.63 22.20 -15.70
C SER A 132 -2.82 23.02 -16.72
N PRO A 133 -2.28 24.19 -16.35
CA PRO A 133 -1.36 24.92 -17.22
C PRO A 133 -0.05 24.17 -17.44
N PHE A 134 0.28 23.19 -16.59
CA PHE A 134 1.47 22.36 -16.71
C PHE A 134 1.17 20.95 -17.24
N LYS A 135 0.06 20.77 -17.97
CA LYS A 135 -0.38 19.45 -18.48
C LYS A 135 0.70 18.66 -19.25
N ASN A 136 1.59 19.36 -19.96
CA ASN A 136 2.69 18.73 -20.73
C ASN A 136 3.81 18.21 -19.84
N GLU A 137 3.80 18.56 -18.55
CA GLU A 137 4.76 18.11 -17.53
C GLU A 137 4.13 17.10 -16.57
N ILE A 138 2.89 16.67 -16.83
CA ILE A 138 2.18 15.66 -16.04
C ILE A 138 2.04 14.40 -16.89
N THR A 139 2.74 13.34 -16.49
CA THR A 139 2.65 12.03 -17.12
C THR A 139 1.71 11.13 -16.32
N VAL A 140 0.67 10.61 -16.96
CA VAL A 140 -0.22 9.60 -16.39
C VAL A 140 0.11 8.25 -17.00
N THR A 141 0.59 7.32 -16.17
CA THR A 141 0.90 5.95 -16.58
C THR A 141 -0.10 4.98 -15.95
N ASN A 142 -0.42 3.94 -16.71
CA ASN A 142 -1.21 2.82 -16.22
C ASN A 142 -0.33 1.92 -15.32
N TRP A 143 -0.68 0.63 -15.21
CA TRP A 143 0.15 -0.33 -14.51
C TRP A 143 1.52 -0.46 -15.17
N ILE A 144 2.59 -0.34 -14.38
CA ILE A 144 3.97 -0.61 -14.76
C ILE A 144 4.45 -1.87 -14.03
N SER A 145 5.49 -2.53 -14.55
CA SER A 145 6.07 -3.70 -13.90
C SER A 145 6.69 -3.32 -12.55
N ASN A 146 6.84 -4.29 -11.65
CA ASN A 146 7.43 -4.04 -10.33
C ASN A 146 8.87 -3.53 -10.45
N GLU A 147 9.63 -4.00 -11.44
CA GLU A 147 11.00 -3.56 -11.72
C GLU A 147 11.02 -2.07 -12.07
N LYS A 148 10.16 -1.65 -13.00
CA LYS A 148 10.01 -0.23 -13.36
C LYS A 148 9.53 0.62 -12.18
N LEU A 149 8.65 0.08 -11.34
CA LEU A 149 8.16 0.78 -10.16
C LEU A 149 9.28 1.01 -9.14
N VAL A 150 10.13 0.00 -8.89
CA VAL A 150 11.33 0.13 -8.07
C VAL A 150 12.22 1.25 -8.59
N GLU A 151 12.43 1.33 -9.91
CA GLU A 151 13.24 2.39 -10.52
C GLU A 151 12.62 3.77 -10.37
N CYS A 152 11.30 3.88 -10.58
CA CYS A 152 10.58 5.12 -10.31
C CYS A 152 10.81 5.58 -8.87
N TYR A 153 10.77 4.66 -7.90
CA TYR A 153 11.08 5.01 -6.51
C TYR A 153 12.54 5.39 -6.30
N ARG A 154 13.51 4.71 -6.93
CA ARG A 154 14.94 5.03 -6.77
C ARG A 154 15.35 6.36 -7.41
N HIS A 155 14.63 6.78 -8.45
CA HIS A 155 14.98 7.96 -9.24
C HIS A 155 14.03 9.14 -9.04
N CYS A 156 12.96 9.00 -8.25
CA CYS A 156 12.16 10.16 -7.85
C CYS A 156 12.98 11.08 -6.94
N ASP A 157 12.82 12.39 -7.12
CA ASP A 157 13.38 13.35 -6.16
C ASP A 157 12.57 13.33 -4.87
N PHE A 158 11.25 13.14 -4.98
CA PHE A 158 10.39 12.84 -3.84
C PHE A 158 9.06 12.22 -4.28
N PHE A 159 8.42 11.54 -3.34
CA PHE A 159 7.13 10.87 -3.49
C PHE A 159 6.04 11.55 -2.66
N ILE A 160 4.83 11.68 -3.23
CA ILE A 160 3.66 12.25 -2.56
C ILE A 160 2.57 11.20 -2.37
N ASN A 161 2.07 11.06 -1.14
CA ASN A 161 0.84 10.33 -0.85
C ASN A 161 -0.18 11.22 -0.13
N ALA A 162 -1.25 11.57 -0.84
CA ALA A 162 -2.34 12.39 -0.32
C ALA A 162 -3.57 11.55 0.09
N SER A 163 -3.38 10.29 0.48
CA SER A 163 -4.51 9.39 0.72
C SER A 163 -5.20 9.69 2.04
N ALA A 164 -6.49 10.01 2.00
CA ALA A 164 -7.32 10.22 3.18
C ALA A 164 -7.51 8.95 4.01
N TYR A 165 -7.35 7.78 3.39
CA TYR A 165 -7.46 6.49 4.05
C TYR A 165 -6.55 5.45 3.39
N GLU A 166 -5.82 4.69 4.21
CA GLU A 166 -5.03 3.54 3.80
C GLU A 166 -5.25 2.32 4.70
N GLY A 167 -5.06 1.12 4.15
CA GLY A 167 -5.02 -0.11 4.96
C GLY A 167 -3.74 -0.20 5.78
N PHE A 168 -2.61 -0.36 5.08
CA PHE A 168 -1.26 -0.37 5.67
C PHE A 168 -0.37 0.77 5.15
N GLY A 169 -0.58 1.22 3.90
CA GLY A 169 0.29 2.23 3.28
C GLY A 169 1.51 1.61 2.60
N PHE A 170 1.30 0.58 1.78
CA PHE A 170 2.36 -0.08 1.02
C PHE A 170 3.15 0.90 0.15
N THR A 171 2.50 1.79 -0.59
CA THR A 171 3.22 2.68 -1.51
C THR A 171 4.13 3.71 -0.81
N PRO A 172 3.73 4.35 0.32
CA PRO A 172 4.68 5.06 1.18
C PRO A 172 5.84 4.20 1.68
N PHE A 173 5.54 2.98 2.14
CA PHE A 173 6.56 2.08 2.69
C PHE A 173 7.59 1.68 1.62
N GLU A 174 7.14 1.34 0.41
CA GLU A 174 7.99 0.98 -0.74
C GLU A 174 8.88 2.15 -1.16
N ALA A 175 8.34 3.38 -1.19
CA ALA A 175 9.09 4.60 -1.49
C ALA A 175 10.22 4.83 -0.47
N ILE A 176 9.90 4.76 0.83
CA ILE A 176 10.88 4.92 1.92
C ILE A 176 11.94 3.81 1.85
N SER A 177 11.52 2.55 1.61
CA SER A 177 12.43 1.40 1.49
C SER A 177 13.39 1.53 0.30
N SER A 178 13.00 2.31 -0.72
CA SER A 178 13.82 2.62 -1.89
C SER A 178 14.72 3.83 -1.70
N GLY A 179 14.64 4.50 -0.54
CA GLY A 179 15.41 5.71 -0.24
C GLY A 179 14.83 7.01 -0.82
N CYS A 180 13.60 7.00 -1.36
CA CYS A 180 12.97 8.23 -1.85
C CYS A 180 12.45 9.05 -0.67
N PRO A 181 12.73 10.37 -0.60
CA PRO A 181 12.04 11.28 0.30
C PRO A 181 10.52 11.22 0.07
N VAL A 182 9.73 11.28 1.14
CA VAL A 182 8.27 11.18 1.03
C VAL A 182 7.54 12.29 1.78
N PHE A 183 6.44 12.76 1.20
CA PHE A 183 5.47 13.66 1.85
C PHE A 183 4.11 12.96 1.93
N LEU A 184 3.60 12.80 3.15
CA LEU A 184 2.46 11.93 3.43
C LEU A 184 1.34 12.71 4.11
N PHE A 185 0.09 12.49 3.69
CA PHE A 185 -1.06 12.95 4.44
C PHE A 185 -1.25 12.11 5.72
N LYS A 186 -1.42 12.77 6.87
CA LYS A 186 -1.56 12.16 8.20
C LYS A 186 -2.93 11.52 8.41
N ASN A 187 -3.19 10.42 7.71
CA ASN A 187 -4.31 9.53 8.05
C ASN A 187 -3.94 8.61 9.23
N ASN A 188 -4.92 7.91 9.81
CA ASN A 188 -4.72 7.05 10.99
C ASN A 188 -3.58 6.03 10.81
N THR A 189 -3.52 5.39 9.64
CA THR A 189 -2.50 4.39 9.34
C THR A 189 -1.13 5.05 9.17
N VAL A 190 -1.04 6.19 8.51
CA VAL A 190 0.22 6.94 8.36
C VAL A 190 0.72 7.41 9.73
N ALA A 191 -0.17 7.94 10.58
CA ALA A 191 0.17 8.32 11.96
C ALA A 191 0.63 7.13 12.80
N GLU A 192 0.01 5.96 12.62
CA GLU A 192 0.43 4.73 13.31
C GLU A 192 1.83 4.25 12.85
N ILE A 193 2.06 4.24 11.54
CA ILE A 193 3.23 3.58 10.94
C ILE A 193 4.46 4.50 10.92
N PHE A 194 4.27 5.79 10.66
CA PHE A 194 5.33 6.78 10.50
C PHE A 194 5.39 7.79 11.65
N GLY A 195 4.33 7.90 12.45
CA GLY A 195 4.26 8.80 13.59
C GLY A 195 4.29 10.27 13.23
N ASP A 196 4.73 11.08 14.18
CA ASP A 196 4.96 12.52 13.98
C ASP A 196 6.34 12.70 13.34
N HIS A 197 6.33 12.94 12.03
CA HIS A 197 7.52 13.28 11.24
C HIS A 197 7.25 14.61 10.51
N PRO A 198 8.25 15.49 10.31
CA PRO A 198 8.06 16.78 9.64
C PRO A 198 7.40 16.69 8.24
N TYR A 199 7.59 15.58 7.53
CA TYR A 199 6.99 15.35 6.21
C TYR A 199 5.64 14.60 6.25
N VAL A 200 5.06 14.42 7.44
CA VAL A 200 3.71 13.89 7.66
C VAL A 200 2.77 15.05 7.98
N ILE A 201 1.89 15.38 7.05
CA ILE A 201 1.12 16.63 7.02
C ILE A 201 -0.36 16.34 7.23
N ASP A 202 -1.00 17.02 8.15
CA ASP A 202 -2.35 16.70 8.65
C ASP A 202 -3.50 17.48 8.00
N ASN A 203 -3.19 18.27 6.97
CA ASN A 203 -4.15 19.10 6.27
C ASN A 203 -4.02 18.95 4.74
N TYR A 204 -5.05 19.39 4.02
CA TYR A 204 -5.06 19.51 2.56
C TYR A 204 -4.93 20.97 2.12
N ASP A 205 -4.11 21.74 2.82
CA ASP A 205 -3.72 23.08 2.40
C ASP A 205 -2.45 23.02 1.55
N VAL A 206 -2.51 23.62 0.36
CA VAL A 206 -1.43 23.55 -0.63
C VAL A 206 -0.22 24.38 -0.16
N GLU A 207 -0.45 25.49 0.54
CA GLU A 207 0.65 26.33 1.06
C GLU A 207 1.44 25.61 2.15
N SER A 208 0.74 24.93 3.06
CA SER A 208 1.35 24.11 4.11
C SER A 208 2.27 23.04 3.52
N TRP A 209 1.80 22.29 2.52
CA TRP A 209 2.61 21.30 1.82
C TRP A 209 3.80 21.92 1.09
N LYS A 210 3.57 23.02 0.36
CA LYS A 210 4.65 23.73 -0.35
C LYS A 210 5.73 24.24 0.58
N THR A 211 5.35 24.76 1.75
CA THR A 211 6.30 25.26 2.76
C THR A 211 7.20 24.15 3.29
N ILE A 212 6.61 22.99 3.60
CA ILE A 212 7.35 21.83 4.09
C ILE A 212 8.26 21.25 2.98
N ILE A 213 7.77 21.19 1.75
CA ILE A 213 8.55 20.74 0.59
C ILE A 213 9.71 21.69 0.30
N ASP A 214 9.50 23.01 0.31
CA ASP A 214 10.57 24.00 0.09
C ASP A 214 11.66 23.88 1.16
N LEU A 215 11.27 23.76 2.44
CA LEU A 215 12.21 23.54 3.53
C LEU A 215 13.01 22.24 3.35
N ALA A 216 12.34 21.15 2.94
CA ALA A 216 12.98 19.88 2.67
C ALA A 216 13.99 19.96 1.51
N ILE A 217 13.64 20.65 0.42
CA ILE A 217 14.52 20.87 -0.72
C ILE A 217 15.76 21.67 -0.29
N ARG A 218 15.57 22.79 0.43
CA ARG A 218 16.69 23.64 0.89
C ARG A 218 17.62 22.95 1.89
N SER A 219 17.09 22.03 2.69
CA SER A 219 17.88 21.21 3.61
C SER A 219 18.49 19.96 2.98
N GLY A 220 18.28 19.73 1.68
CA GLY A 220 18.76 18.53 0.99
C GLY A 220 18.14 17.24 1.53
N PHE A 221 16.89 17.30 1.99
CA PHE A 221 16.16 16.19 2.61
C PHE A 221 16.88 15.56 3.81
N ALA A 222 17.42 16.39 4.70
CA ALA A 222 18.18 15.96 5.87
C ALA A 222 17.39 15.01 6.79
N GLU A 223 16.06 15.17 6.88
CA GLU A 223 15.18 14.33 7.69
C GLU A 223 14.79 13.06 6.95
N LYS A 224 15.15 11.89 7.51
CA LYS A 224 14.80 10.58 6.95
C LYS A 224 13.60 10.00 7.70
N ILE A 225 12.51 9.73 6.96
CA ILE A 225 11.38 8.98 7.53
C ILE A 225 11.79 7.54 7.79
N ILE A 226 11.54 7.06 9.01
CA ILE A 226 11.73 5.66 9.39
C ILE A 226 10.37 5.04 9.71
N CYS A 227 10.12 3.84 9.18
CA CYS A 227 8.93 3.09 9.50
C CYS A 227 9.01 2.48 10.91
N ARG A 228 8.06 2.85 11.79
CA ARG A 228 7.99 2.36 13.18
C ARG A 228 7.44 0.93 13.27
N ALA A 229 6.72 0.46 12.25
CA ALA A 229 6.12 -0.87 12.24
C ALA A 229 7.14 -2.02 12.12
N ASN A 230 8.38 -1.72 11.74
CA ASN A 230 9.51 -2.66 11.73
C ASN A 230 10.31 -2.68 13.03
N GLN A 231 9.93 -1.91 14.07
CA GLN A 231 10.51 -2.13 15.38
C GLN A 231 10.02 -3.49 15.91
N PRO A 232 10.91 -4.37 16.39
CA PRO A 232 10.51 -5.67 16.91
C PRO A 232 9.61 -5.45 18.13
N SER A 233 8.30 -5.40 17.89
CA SER A 233 7.33 -5.51 18.95
C SER A 233 7.61 -6.83 19.67
N HIS A 234 7.68 -6.77 20.99
CA HIS A 234 8.05 -7.82 21.95
C HIS A 234 7.20 -9.11 21.90
N LEU A 235 6.56 -9.43 20.78
CA LEU A 235 5.81 -10.65 20.51
C LEU A 235 6.59 -11.66 19.66
N ALA A 236 7.83 -11.38 19.29
CA ALA A 236 8.80 -12.37 18.80
C ALA A 236 9.43 -13.19 19.95
N THR A 237 8.61 -13.66 20.89
CA THR A 237 9.00 -14.66 21.89
C THR A 237 7.89 -15.69 22.04
N ARG A 238 7.63 -16.45 20.97
CA ARG A 238 7.19 -17.84 21.11
C ARG A 238 8.16 -18.75 20.36
N ARG A 239 9.16 -19.16 21.14
CA ARG A 239 9.98 -20.38 21.08
C ARG A 239 10.24 -20.97 19.69
N ARG A 240 11.53 -20.97 19.34
CA ARG A 240 12.15 -22.11 18.66
C ARG A 240 11.77 -23.38 19.42
N ASN A 241 10.86 -24.19 18.87
CA ASN A 241 10.88 -25.62 19.15
C ASN A 241 11.84 -26.28 18.14
N ARG A 242 13.13 -26.03 18.32
CA ARG A 242 14.14 -27.08 18.11
C ARG A 242 14.14 -27.80 19.45
N ASP A 243 13.32 -28.85 19.52
CA ASP A 243 13.29 -29.94 20.52
C ASP A 243 11.90 -30.58 20.44
N ALA A 244 11.64 -31.18 19.27
CA ALA A 244 10.59 -32.16 19.05
C ALA A 244 11.00 -33.04 17.86
N ALA A 245 12.23 -33.55 17.91
CA ALA A 245 12.53 -34.84 17.30
C ALA A 245 12.04 -35.89 18.29
N HIS A 246 11.21 -36.83 17.82
CA HIS A 246 10.52 -37.91 18.56
C HIS A 246 9.15 -37.57 19.14
N SER A 247 8.12 -37.56 18.29
CA SER A 247 6.88 -38.34 18.48
C SER A 247 5.97 -38.19 17.26
N PRO A 248 5.63 -39.27 16.52
CA PRO A 248 4.69 -39.20 15.42
C PRO A 248 3.24 -39.27 15.93
N ASN A 249 2.34 -38.55 15.25
CA ASN A 249 0.87 -38.52 15.40
C ASN A 249 0.30 -37.50 16.39
N HIS A 250 0.07 -36.27 15.92
CA HIS A 250 -1.26 -35.63 15.94
C HIS A 250 -1.20 -34.23 15.27
N PHE A 251 -1.33 -34.19 13.94
CA PHE A 251 -1.64 -32.96 13.23
C PHE A 251 -3.16 -32.84 13.10
N ASN A 252 -3.76 -31.98 13.92
CA ASN A 252 -5.20 -31.71 13.87
C ASN A 252 -5.51 -30.84 12.64
N LYS A 253 -6.12 -31.45 11.62
CA LYS A 253 -6.60 -30.79 10.40
C LYS A 253 -7.83 -29.94 10.76
N GLY A 254 -7.81 -28.61 10.57
CA GLY A 254 -9.06 -27.84 10.63
C GLY A 254 -9.05 -26.32 10.82
N LYS A 255 -7.92 -25.62 11.00
CA LYS A 255 -7.96 -24.16 11.28
C LYS A 255 -8.11 -23.33 10.00
N GLN A 256 -9.17 -22.54 9.89
CA GLN A 256 -9.35 -21.58 8.79
C GLN A 256 -8.84 -20.20 9.19
N PHE A 257 -7.68 -19.80 8.68
CA PHE A 257 -7.16 -18.44 8.86
C PHE A 257 -7.74 -17.52 7.79
N CYS A 258 -8.51 -16.51 8.20
CA CYS A 258 -8.94 -15.44 7.31
C CYS A 258 -7.98 -14.26 7.45
N ILE A 259 -6.99 -14.19 6.57
CA ILE A 259 -6.21 -12.96 6.41
C ILE A 259 -7.11 -11.96 5.68
N ILE A 260 -7.56 -10.92 6.38
CA ILE A 260 -8.32 -9.83 5.75
C ILE A 260 -7.32 -8.97 4.97
N ARG A 261 -6.91 -9.45 3.79
CA ARG A 261 -6.42 -8.58 2.74
C ARG A 261 -7.63 -7.78 2.25
N LYS A 262 -7.51 -6.45 2.11
CA LYS A 262 -8.51 -5.71 1.31
C LYS A 262 -8.46 -6.29 -0.11
N PHE A 263 -9.43 -7.14 -0.43
CA PHE A 263 -9.54 -7.82 -1.72
C PHE A 263 -9.63 -6.79 -2.85
N TRP A 264 -8.54 -6.67 -3.60
CA TRP A 264 -8.42 -5.85 -4.80
C TRP A 264 -7.92 -6.74 -5.94
N GLN A 265 -8.81 -7.06 -6.89
CA GLN A 265 -8.59 -7.18 -8.35
C GLN A 265 -9.67 -8.06 -9.00
N ARG A 266 -10.06 -7.68 -10.22
CA ARG A 266 -11.25 -8.08 -10.98
C ARG A 266 -11.22 -9.50 -11.59
N SER A 267 -10.25 -10.36 -11.29
CA SER A 267 -10.06 -11.60 -12.08
C SER A 267 -10.70 -12.87 -11.49
N ILE A 268 -11.47 -12.78 -10.41
CA ILE A 268 -12.01 -13.95 -9.70
C ILE A 268 -13.34 -14.49 -10.27
N TRP A 269 -13.94 -13.82 -11.26
CA TRP A 269 -15.22 -14.29 -11.83
C TRP A 269 -15.13 -15.69 -12.47
N ARG A 270 -13.96 -16.15 -12.91
CA ARG A 270 -13.79 -17.52 -13.45
C ARG A 270 -13.34 -18.57 -12.42
N ILE A 271 -12.79 -18.17 -11.27
CA ILE A 271 -12.28 -19.12 -10.27
C ILE A 271 -13.34 -19.43 -9.20
N ILE A 272 -14.16 -18.46 -8.80
CA ILE A 272 -15.18 -18.70 -7.75
C ILE A 272 -16.43 -19.41 -8.28
N LEU A 273 -16.73 -19.36 -9.58
CA LEU A 273 -17.80 -20.17 -10.17
C LEU A 273 -17.45 -21.65 -10.35
N ARG A 274 -16.17 -22.05 -10.18
CA ARG A 274 -15.73 -23.47 -10.20
C ARG A 274 -15.37 -24.04 -8.84
N ALA A 275 -15.57 -23.31 -7.74
CA ALA A 275 -15.22 -23.77 -6.40
C ALA A 275 -16.32 -24.59 -5.70
N HIS A 276 -17.31 -25.09 -6.44
CA HIS A 276 -18.07 -26.26 -6.01
C HIS A 276 -17.29 -27.50 -6.46
N THR A 277 -16.77 -28.27 -5.49
CA THR A 277 -15.98 -29.51 -5.66
C THR A 277 -14.60 -29.39 -6.34
N VAL A 278 -13.57 -28.95 -5.62
CA VAL A 278 -12.19 -29.37 -5.89
C VAL A 278 -11.47 -29.69 -4.57
N ARG A 279 -11.27 -30.98 -4.30
CA ARG A 279 -10.25 -31.45 -3.34
C ARG A 279 -8.90 -31.20 -3.99
N ILE A 280 -8.12 -30.25 -3.47
CA ILE A 280 -6.73 -30.08 -3.89
C ILE A 280 -5.91 -31.21 -3.25
N ARG A 281 -5.55 -32.23 -4.04
CA ARG A 281 -4.44 -33.13 -3.73
C ARG A 281 -3.14 -32.37 -4.02
N CYS A 282 -2.33 -32.12 -2.99
CA CYS A 282 -0.95 -31.70 -3.19
C CYS A 282 -0.16 -32.89 -3.76
N PHE A 283 0.19 -32.85 -5.05
CA PHE A 283 1.31 -33.63 -5.56
C PHE A 283 2.59 -32.89 -5.20
N ALA A 284 3.39 -33.49 -4.33
CA ALA A 284 4.79 -33.15 -4.16
C ALA A 284 5.60 -34.14 -5.01
N THR A 285 6.13 -33.69 -6.14
CA THR A 285 7.24 -34.38 -6.82
C THR A 285 8.45 -33.48 -6.73
N CYS A 286 9.26 -33.69 -5.70
CA CYS A 286 10.67 -33.36 -5.71
C CYS A 286 11.41 -34.67 -5.97
N ALA A 287 11.87 -34.85 -7.19
CA ALA A 287 12.91 -35.81 -7.52
C ALA A 287 14.23 -35.28 -6.96
N CYS A 288 14.94 -36.10 -6.18
CA CYS A 288 16.36 -35.93 -5.92
C CYS A 288 17.01 -37.30 -6.20
N PRO A 289 18.11 -37.37 -6.96
CA PRO A 289 18.74 -38.62 -7.34
C PRO A 289 19.53 -39.20 -6.18
N SER A 290 19.27 -40.46 -5.83
CA SER A 290 20.17 -41.26 -5.01
C SER A 290 20.99 -42.16 -5.91
N SER A 291 22.30 -41.96 -5.87
CA SER A 291 23.33 -42.95 -6.16
C SER A 291 23.06 -44.27 -5.43
N GLY A 292 23.21 -45.39 -6.12
CA GLY A 292 23.05 -46.75 -5.63
C GLY A 292 22.54 -47.65 -6.74
#